data_AF-A0A7S1JR68-F1
#
_entry.id   AF-A0A7S1JR68-F1
#
_cell.length_a   1.000
_cell.length_b   1.000
_cell.length_c   1.000
_cell.angle_alpha   90.00
_cell.angle_beta   90.00
_cell.angle_gamma   90.00
#
_symmetry.space_group_name_H-M   'P 1'
#
loop_
_entity.id
_entity.type
_entity.pdbx_description
1 polymer ?
#
loop_
_entity_poly.entity_id
_entity_poly.type
_entity_poly.pdbx_seq_one_letter_code
_entity_poly.pdbx_strand_id
1 'polypeptide(L)'
;GHRYARGYKRTDPAVRFANSGDHELFPAFSALLLHDILCWWNYNVVLIAPIGHGDSRRDRLLTEGIPEDLGIAVDHRYDQGNLNAADASDHRRVIASGFRPGETAVAHLTVGPHAMHLWTAEAPVDDPSELPAQRFPLSMPLWCGVLRHFDLETDVISGGTLVGV
;
A
#
# COMPACT_ATOMS: atom_id res chain seq x y z
N GLY A 1 16.36 14.54 15.53
CA GLY A 1 16.06 15.01 14.16
C GLY A 1 15.05 14.08 13.52
N HIS A 2 14.00 14.61 12.88
CA HIS A 2 12.88 13.84 12.35
C HIS A 2 13.27 13.01 11.11
N ARG A 3 12.68 11.82 10.90
CA ARG A 3 12.97 10.95 9.72
C ARG A 3 12.85 11.70 8.40
N TYR A 4 11.84 12.58 8.29
CA TYR A 4 11.57 13.38 7.10
C TYR A 4 12.59 14.51 6.88
N ALA A 5 13.37 14.89 7.90
CA ALA A 5 14.47 15.85 7.74
C ALA A 5 15.72 15.21 7.13
N ARG A 6 15.88 13.87 7.21
CA ARG A 6 17.02 13.15 6.60
C ARG A 6 16.79 12.82 5.11
N GLY A 7 15.54 12.79 4.65
CA GLY A 7 15.17 12.45 3.27
C GLY A 7 14.93 13.64 2.35
N TYR A 8 15.15 14.87 2.82
CA TYR A 8 14.83 16.08 2.05
C TYR A 8 15.69 16.19 0.79
N LYS A 9 15.07 16.01 -0.37
CA LYS A 9 15.67 16.27 -1.68
C LYS A 9 15.14 17.59 -2.21
N ARG A 10 16.01 18.54 -2.54
CA ARG A 10 15.59 19.88 -3.00
C ARG A 10 14.73 19.86 -4.26
N THR A 11 14.92 18.86 -5.12
CA THR A 11 14.12 18.66 -6.34
C THR A 11 12.85 17.83 -6.11
N ASP A 12 12.68 17.26 -4.91
CA ASP A 12 11.53 16.42 -4.55
C ASP A 12 11.27 16.56 -3.04
N PRO A 13 10.73 17.72 -2.61
CA PRO A 13 10.64 18.09 -1.21
C PRO A 13 9.57 17.28 -0.48
N ALA A 14 9.69 17.15 0.84
CA ALA A 14 8.60 16.68 1.67
C ALA A 14 7.42 17.67 1.58
N VAL A 15 6.19 17.15 1.49
CA VAL A 15 4.97 17.95 1.31
C VAL A 15 3.93 17.53 2.33
N ARG A 16 3.26 18.53 2.91
CA ARG A 16 2.07 18.32 3.71
C ARG A 16 0.85 18.52 2.81
N PHE A 17 -0.01 17.51 2.78
CA PHE A 17 -1.30 17.58 2.11
C PHE A 17 -2.39 17.66 3.19
N ALA A 18 -3.27 18.65 3.04
CA ALA A 18 -4.38 18.85 3.96
C ALA A 18 -5.68 18.80 3.15
N ASN A 19 -6.52 17.79 3.39
CA ASN A 19 -7.83 17.69 2.78
C ASN A 19 -8.88 17.42 3.85
N SER A 20 -9.88 18.29 3.94
CA SER A 20 -11.11 18.09 4.72
C SER A 20 -10.92 17.59 6.18
N GLY A 21 -9.84 17.97 6.84
CA GLY A 21 -9.51 17.61 8.23
C GLY A 21 -8.40 16.57 8.39
N ASP A 22 -8.05 15.87 7.30
CA ASP A 22 -6.93 14.95 7.28
C ASP A 22 -5.65 15.68 6.90
N HIS A 23 -4.59 15.36 7.65
CA HIS A 23 -3.30 16.01 7.54
C HIS A 23 -2.23 14.94 7.36
N GLU A 24 -1.89 14.72 6.10
CA GLU A 24 -0.90 13.74 5.69
C GLU A 24 0.42 14.42 5.38
N LEU A 25 1.50 13.77 5.78
CA LEU A 25 2.86 14.18 5.49
C LEU A 25 3.52 13.16 4.58
N PHE A 26 3.91 13.62 3.39
CA PHE A 26 4.63 12.83 2.41
C PHE A 26 6.13 13.15 2.48
N PRO A 27 7.02 12.14 2.39
CA PRO A 27 8.47 12.36 2.44
C PRO A 27 9.02 12.99 1.16
N ALA A 28 8.24 12.96 0.08
CA ALA A 28 8.56 13.48 -1.23
C ALA A 28 7.28 13.97 -1.93
N PHE A 29 7.39 14.92 -2.85
CA PHE A 29 6.27 15.39 -3.66
C PHE A 29 5.84 14.31 -4.65
N SER A 30 6.80 13.57 -5.21
CA SER A 30 6.53 12.39 -6.04
C SER A 30 5.68 11.33 -5.32
N ALA A 31 5.86 11.15 -4.00
CA ALA A 31 5.05 10.24 -3.21
C ALA A 31 3.58 10.71 -3.12
N LEU A 32 3.34 12.01 -2.94
CA LEU A 32 1.98 12.58 -3.01
C LEU A 32 1.34 12.34 -4.39
N LEU A 33 2.08 12.58 -5.47
CA LEU A 33 1.54 12.36 -6.82
C LEU A 33 1.17 10.89 -7.07
N LEU A 34 2.01 9.94 -6.66
CA LEU A 34 1.71 8.51 -6.78
C LEU A 34 0.51 8.12 -5.89
N HIS A 35 0.43 8.67 -4.68
CA HIS A 35 -0.71 8.47 -3.80
C HIS A 35 -2.03 8.97 -4.43
N ASP A 36 -2.03 10.16 -5.01
CA ASP A 36 -3.21 10.76 -5.64
C ASP A 36 -3.63 10.03 -6.91
N ILE A 37 -2.67 9.62 -7.75
CA ILE A 37 -2.93 8.78 -8.93
C ILE A 37 -3.66 7.50 -8.52
N LEU A 38 -3.20 6.84 -7.45
CA LEU A 38 -3.91 5.68 -6.91
C LEU A 38 -5.33 6.08 -6.49
N CYS A 39 -5.51 7.11 -5.68
CA CYS A 39 -6.84 7.53 -5.23
C CYS A 39 -7.84 7.85 -6.36
N TRP A 40 -7.35 8.20 -7.56
CA TRP A 40 -8.19 8.46 -8.73
C TRP A 40 -8.48 7.22 -9.59
N TRP A 41 -7.74 6.14 -9.39
CA TRP A 41 -7.99 4.88 -10.07
C TRP A 41 -9.19 4.15 -9.44
N ASN A 42 -10.13 3.73 -10.28
CA ASN A 42 -11.32 3.02 -9.85
C ASN A 42 -10.99 1.53 -9.60
N TYR A 43 -10.39 1.24 -8.45
CA TYR A 43 -10.05 -0.12 -8.00
C TYR A 43 -10.91 -0.53 -6.79
N ASN A 44 -11.03 -1.84 -6.57
CA ASN A 44 -11.77 -2.41 -5.44
C ASN A 44 -10.81 -2.99 -4.41
N VAL A 45 -11.17 -2.87 -3.12
CA VAL A 45 -10.56 -3.71 -2.08
C VAL A 45 -11.02 -5.14 -2.34
N VAL A 46 -10.09 -6.06 -2.55
CA VAL A 46 -10.44 -7.48 -2.73
C VAL A 46 -10.23 -8.28 -1.46
N LEU A 47 -9.29 -7.85 -0.61
CA LEU A 47 -8.91 -8.59 0.58
C LEU A 47 -8.47 -7.63 1.69
N ILE A 48 -8.92 -7.91 2.91
CA ILE A 48 -8.52 -7.22 4.14
C ILE A 48 -7.90 -8.25 5.07
N ALA A 49 -6.63 -8.05 5.44
CA ALA A 49 -5.94 -8.85 6.43
C ALA A 49 -5.73 -8.04 7.72
N PRO A 50 -6.27 -8.46 8.88
CA PRO A 50 -6.17 -7.73 10.14
C PRO A 50 -4.79 -7.91 10.80
N ILE A 51 -3.73 -7.67 10.04
CA ILE A 51 -2.35 -7.65 10.53
C ILE A 51 -2.04 -6.21 10.95
N GLY A 52 -2.19 -5.94 12.23
CA GLY A 52 -1.98 -4.63 12.84
C GLY A 52 -0.60 -4.46 13.48
N HIS A 53 -0.50 -3.45 14.33
CA HIS A 53 0.70 -3.17 15.13
C HIS A 53 1.18 -4.38 15.96
N GLY A 54 2.50 -4.54 16.06
CA GLY A 54 3.15 -5.57 16.87
C GLY A 54 3.62 -6.79 16.07
N ASP A 55 3.22 -6.92 14.80
CA ASP A 55 3.82 -7.90 13.89
C ASP A 55 5.10 -7.32 13.28
N SER A 56 6.25 -7.93 13.61
CA SER A 56 7.56 -7.47 13.15
C SER A 56 7.70 -7.54 11.62
N ARG A 57 6.98 -8.44 10.94
CA ARG A 57 7.01 -8.58 9.48
C ARG A 57 6.29 -7.43 8.80
N ARG A 58 5.15 -7.00 9.36
CA ARG A 58 4.45 -5.78 8.94
C ARG A 58 5.35 -4.56 9.12
N ASP A 59 6.03 -4.45 10.25
CA ASP A 59 6.91 -3.32 10.53
C ASP A 59 8.12 -3.28 9.58
N ARG A 60 8.64 -4.45 9.17
CA ARG A 60 9.63 -4.57 8.08
C ARG A 60 9.05 -4.08 6.75
N LEU A 61 7.85 -4.54 6.37
CA LEU A 61 7.18 -4.08 5.15
C LEU A 61 6.97 -2.56 5.13
N LEU A 62 6.73 -1.93 6.29
CA LEU A 62 6.59 -0.47 6.42
C LEU A 62 7.91 0.30 6.33
N THR A 63 9.06 -0.33 6.55
CA THR A 63 10.32 0.40 6.77
C THR A 63 11.46 0.01 5.85
N GLU A 64 11.53 -1.24 5.40
CA GLU A 64 12.56 -1.73 4.49
C GLU A 64 12.29 -1.29 3.04
N GLY A 65 13.29 -1.35 2.18
CA GLY A 65 13.10 -1.06 0.76
C GLY A 65 12.26 -2.13 0.07
N ILE A 66 11.47 -1.75 -0.93
CA ILE A 66 10.83 -2.71 -1.84
C ILE A 66 11.77 -2.91 -3.03
N PRO A 67 12.15 -4.16 -3.36
CA PRO A 67 12.88 -4.46 -4.59
C PRO A 67 12.19 -3.88 -5.83
N GLU A 68 12.95 -3.28 -6.74
CA GLU A 68 12.42 -2.56 -7.91
C GLU A 68 11.59 -3.45 -8.84
N ASP A 69 11.86 -4.75 -8.87
CA ASP A 69 11.11 -5.76 -9.61
C ASP A 69 9.74 -6.03 -8.98
N LEU A 70 9.63 -5.95 -7.64
CA LEU A 70 8.39 -6.19 -6.91
C LEU A 70 7.45 -4.98 -6.88
N GLY A 71 7.95 -3.76 -7.00
CA GLY A 71 7.10 -2.58 -7.13
C GLY A 71 7.69 -1.27 -6.61
N ILE A 72 6.82 -0.29 -6.43
CA ILE A 72 7.15 1.06 -5.95
C ILE A 72 6.50 1.27 -4.58
N ALA A 73 7.31 1.62 -3.57
CA ALA A 73 6.82 2.01 -2.25
C ALA A 73 6.47 3.50 -2.20
N VAL A 74 5.31 3.81 -1.63
CA VAL A 74 4.79 5.17 -1.42
C VAL A 74 4.46 5.34 0.04
N ASP A 75 5.27 6.13 0.74
CA ASP A 75 5.16 6.35 2.18
C ASP A 75 4.40 7.63 2.48
N HIS A 76 3.60 7.61 3.54
CA HIS A 76 3.03 8.81 4.13
C HIS A 76 2.80 8.62 5.63
N ARG A 77 2.68 9.72 6.35
CA ARG A 77 2.37 9.73 7.76
C ARG A 77 1.11 10.53 8.01
N TYR A 78 0.18 9.95 8.75
CA TYR A 78 -0.94 10.65 9.31
C TYR A 78 -0.56 11.16 10.70
N ASP A 79 -0.46 12.48 10.86
CA ASP A 79 -0.04 13.12 12.12
C ASP A 79 -0.99 14.23 12.58
N GLN A 80 -2.19 14.29 12.01
CA GLN A 80 -3.21 15.30 12.33
C GLN A 80 -2.70 16.75 12.25
N GLY A 81 -1.65 17.01 11.47
CA GLY A 81 -1.09 18.35 11.28
C GLY A 81 -0.02 18.70 12.31
N ASN A 82 0.24 17.80 13.26
CA ASN A 82 1.23 17.96 14.31
C ASN A 82 2.29 16.86 14.22
N LEU A 83 3.49 17.22 13.80
CA LEU A 83 4.65 16.31 13.71
C LEU A 83 4.97 15.60 15.04
N ASN A 84 4.56 16.18 16.16
CA ASN A 84 4.76 15.63 17.51
C ASN A 84 3.50 14.98 18.08
N ALA A 85 2.48 14.72 17.26
CA ALA A 85 1.29 14.00 17.69
C ALA A 85 1.66 12.62 18.23
N ALA A 86 1.15 12.29 19.41
CA ALA A 86 1.46 11.04 20.10
C ALA A 86 0.84 9.82 19.41
N ASP A 87 -0.21 10.04 18.62
CA ASP A 87 -1.02 9.06 17.90
C ASP A 87 -0.74 9.07 16.38
N ALA A 88 0.36 9.69 15.95
CA ALA A 88 0.72 9.69 14.55
C ALA A 88 1.04 8.26 14.04
N SER A 89 0.54 7.94 12.85
CA SER A 89 0.69 6.62 12.23
C SER A 89 1.42 6.73 10.89
N ASP A 90 2.36 5.81 10.68
CA ASP A 90 3.03 5.65 9.39
C ASP A 90 2.26 4.64 8.53
N HIS A 91 2.14 4.97 7.25
CA HIS A 91 1.42 4.19 6.26
C HIS A 91 2.30 3.99 5.03
N ARG A 92 2.04 2.90 4.31
CA ARG A 92 2.73 2.60 3.06
C ARG A 92 1.75 2.03 2.04
N ARG A 93 1.88 2.48 0.79
CA ARG A 93 1.29 1.81 -0.37
C ARG A 93 2.40 1.16 -1.18
N VAL A 94 2.19 -0.06 -1.67
CA VAL A 94 3.12 -0.71 -2.61
C VAL A 94 2.40 -0.95 -3.91
N ILE A 95 2.81 -0.25 -4.96
CA ILE A 95 2.28 -0.41 -6.32
C ILE A 95 3.07 -1.54 -6.98
N ALA A 96 2.42 -2.68 -7.19
CA ALA A 96 3.05 -3.87 -7.77
C ALA A 96 2.88 -3.94 -9.29
N SER A 97 1.83 -3.32 -9.85
CA SER A 97 1.55 -3.23 -11.29
C SER A 97 0.62 -2.06 -11.62
N GLY A 98 0.59 -1.69 -12.90
CA GLY A 98 -0.20 -0.60 -13.48
C GLY A 98 0.63 0.59 -13.95
N PHE A 99 1.96 0.51 -13.86
CA PHE A 99 2.88 1.62 -14.15
C PHE A 99 3.95 1.27 -15.17
N ARG A 100 4.10 -0.01 -15.56
CA ARG A 100 5.05 -0.45 -16.58
C ARG A 100 4.34 -0.71 -17.92
N PRO A 101 5.02 -0.53 -19.06
CA PRO A 101 4.47 -0.88 -20.37
C PRO A 101 4.07 -2.35 -20.44
N GLY A 102 2.85 -2.64 -20.91
CA GLY A 102 2.34 -4.01 -21.09
C GLY A 102 1.57 -4.58 -19.90
N GLU A 103 1.58 -3.90 -18.75
CA GLU A 103 0.72 -4.27 -17.62
C GLU A 103 -0.74 -3.91 -17.94
N THR A 104 -1.65 -4.88 -17.79
CA THR A 104 -3.08 -4.73 -18.12
C THR A 104 -3.98 -4.56 -16.90
N ALA A 105 -3.43 -4.72 -15.70
CA ALA A 105 -4.14 -4.56 -14.45
C ALA A 105 -3.29 -3.78 -13.45
N VAL A 106 -3.97 -2.96 -12.65
CA VAL A 106 -3.37 -2.30 -11.49
C VAL A 106 -3.47 -3.26 -10.32
N ALA A 107 -2.36 -3.48 -9.62
CA ALA A 107 -2.35 -4.20 -8.35
C ALA A 107 -1.51 -3.40 -7.35
N HIS A 108 -2.09 -3.06 -6.21
CA HIS A 108 -1.35 -2.46 -5.11
C HIS A 108 -1.86 -2.95 -3.76
N LEU A 109 -1.08 -2.74 -2.72
CA LEU A 109 -1.49 -3.00 -1.34
C LEU A 109 -1.25 -1.78 -0.47
N THR A 110 -2.07 -1.63 0.57
CA THR A 110 -1.92 -0.57 1.57
C THR A 110 -1.66 -1.18 2.92
N VAL A 111 -0.69 -0.64 3.65
CA VAL A 111 -0.35 -1.03 5.02
C VAL A 111 -0.67 0.14 5.93
N GLY A 112 -1.72 -0.02 6.73
CA GLY A 112 -2.14 0.94 7.75
C GLY A 112 -1.92 0.42 9.17
N PRO A 113 -2.33 1.19 10.19
CA PRO A 113 -2.16 0.83 11.61
C PRO A 113 -2.89 -0.44 12.03
N HIS A 114 -4.04 -0.73 11.41
CA HIS A 114 -4.94 -1.80 11.86
C HIS A 114 -5.02 -2.99 10.92
N ALA A 115 -4.78 -2.79 9.62
CA ALA A 115 -4.94 -3.81 8.62
C ALA A 115 -4.07 -3.54 7.39
N MET A 116 -3.91 -4.60 6.60
CA MET A 116 -3.39 -4.57 5.25
C MET A 116 -4.53 -4.80 4.28
N HIS A 117 -4.60 -4.02 3.20
CA HIS A 117 -5.62 -4.19 2.16
C HIS A 117 -4.97 -4.44 0.81
N LEU A 118 -5.55 -5.35 0.03
CA LEU A 118 -5.17 -5.61 -1.36
C LEU A 118 -6.20 -4.98 -2.29
N TRP A 119 -5.71 -4.27 -3.31
CA TRP A 119 -6.51 -3.44 -4.19
C TRP A 119 -6.18 -3.68 -5.65
N THR A 120 -7.20 -3.94 -6.48
CA THR A 120 -7.00 -4.16 -7.92
C THR A 120 -8.07 -3.50 -8.76
N ALA A 121 -7.68 -3.15 -9.99
CA ALA A 121 -8.60 -2.80 -11.08
C ALA A 121 -8.88 -3.99 -12.02
N GLU A 122 -8.31 -5.16 -11.75
CA GLU A 122 -8.64 -6.41 -12.44
C GLU A 122 -10.10 -6.78 -12.18
N ALA A 123 -10.85 -7.02 -13.25
CA ALA A 123 -12.20 -7.54 -13.14
C ALA A 123 -12.13 -8.98 -12.58
N PRO A 124 -12.91 -9.31 -11.53
CA PRO A 124 -12.96 -10.67 -11.04
C PRO A 124 -13.51 -11.61 -12.11
N VAL A 125 -13.00 -12.84 -12.14
CA VAL A 125 -13.66 -13.93 -12.88
C VAL A 125 -15.05 -14.20 -12.26
N ASP A 126 -16.05 -14.48 -13.11
CA ASP A 126 -17.49 -14.47 -12.81
C ASP A 126 -17.97 -15.38 -11.66
N ASP A 127 -17.13 -16.26 -11.11
CA ASP A 127 -17.49 -17.16 -10.01
C ASP A 127 -16.96 -16.64 -8.64
N PRO A 128 -17.86 -16.19 -7.74
CA PRO A 128 -17.48 -15.71 -6.41
C PRO A 128 -16.98 -16.81 -5.46
N SER A 129 -17.25 -18.08 -5.78
CA SER A 129 -16.86 -19.24 -4.97
C SER A 129 -15.43 -19.72 -5.23
N GLU A 130 -14.81 -19.19 -6.29
CA GLU A 130 -13.43 -19.48 -6.64
C GLU A 130 -12.43 -18.86 -5.65
N LEU A 131 -11.26 -19.50 -5.53
CA LEU A 131 -10.17 -19.01 -4.70
C LEU A 131 -9.68 -17.64 -5.19
N PRO A 132 -9.10 -16.81 -4.31
CA PRO A 132 -8.60 -15.48 -4.70
C PRO A 132 -7.68 -15.51 -5.93
N ALA A 133 -6.82 -16.53 -6.05
CA ALA A 133 -5.89 -16.70 -7.17
C ALA A 133 -6.57 -17.02 -8.51
N GLN A 134 -7.77 -17.60 -8.47
CA GLN A 134 -8.58 -17.89 -9.66
C GLN A 134 -9.42 -16.68 -10.07
N ARG A 135 -9.91 -15.92 -9.08
CA ARG A 135 -10.67 -14.67 -9.32
C ARG A 135 -9.79 -13.55 -9.85
N PHE A 136 -8.52 -13.47 -9.43
CA PHE A 136 -7.58 -12.41 -9.79
C PHE A 136 -6.23 -12.97 -10.27
N PRO A 137 -6.19 -13.69 -11.42
CA PRO A 137 -4.99 -14.36 -11.91
C PRO A 137 -3.84 -13.40 -12.24
N LEU A 138 -4.11 -12.14 -12.58
CA LEU A 138 -3.07 -11.15 -12.86
C LEU A 138 -2.53 -10.51 -11.59
N SER A 139 -3.41 -10.14 -10.66
CA SER A 139 -3.04 -9.38 -9.45
C SER A 139 -2.50 -10.26 -8.33
N MET A 140 -3.00 -11.49 -8.20
CA MET A 140 -2.63 -12.37 -7.09
C MET A 140 -1.12 -12.68 -7.05
N PRO A 141 -0.47 -13.09 -8.16
CA PRO A 141 0.96 -13.38 -8.14
C PRO A 141 1.82 -12.17 -7.73
N LEU A 142 1.35 -10.96 -8.05
CA LEU A 142 2.06 -9.71 -7.73
C LEU A 142 2.00 -9.40 -6.24
N TRP A 143 0.82 -9.50 -5.61
CA TRP A 143 0.72 -9.37 -4.16
C TRP A 143 1.50 -10.46 -3.44
N CYS A 144 1.38 -11.71 -3.89
CA CYS A 144 2.16 -12.82 -3.34
C CYS A 144 3.67 -12.54 -3.42
N GLY A 145 4.17 -11.98 -4.53
CA GLY A 145 5.58 -11.59 -4.66
C GLY A 145 6.04 -10.61 -3.58
N VAL A 146 5.28 -9.52 -3.37
CA VAL A 146 5.58 -8.54 -2.31
C VAL A 146 5.46 -9.17 -0.93
N LEU A 147 4.37 -9.86 -0.64
CA LEU A 147 4.08 -10.41 0.69
C LEU A 147 5.06 -11.51 1.10
N ARG A 148 5.48 -12.36 0.15
CA ARG A 148 6.47 -13.42 0.37
C ARG A 148 7.83 -12.86 0.76
N HIS A 149 8.23 -11.70 0.20
CA HIS A 149 9.47 -11.04 0.57
C HIS A 149 9.53 -10.68 2.07
N PHE A 150 8.37 -10.53 2.72
CA PHE A 150 8.23 -10.20 4.12
C PHE A 150 7.64 -11.33 4.97
N ASP A 151 7.54 -12.57 4.45
CA ASP A 151 6.95 -13.71 5.15
C ASP A 151 5.49 -13.48 5.61
N LEU A 152 4.73 -12.68 4.85
CA LEU A 152 3.33 -12.31 5.14
C LEU A 152 2.31 -13.01 4.24
N GLU A 153 2.75 -13.71 3.19
CA GLU A 153 1.87 -14.25 2.15
C GLU A 153 0.76 -15.13 2.71
N THR A 154 1.10 -16.16 3.50
CA THR A 154 0.10 -17.09 4.05
C THR A 154 -0.92 -16.37 4.94
N ASP A 155 -0.46 -15.51 5.85
CA ASP A 155 -1.33 -14.86 6.83
C ASP A 155 -2.25 -13.84 6.17
N VAL A 156 -1.79 -13.17 5.11
CA VAL A 156 -2.62 -12.22 4.35
C VAL A 156 -3.57 -12.96 3.41
N ILE A 157 -3.07 -13.90 2.59
CA ILE A 157 -3.87 -14.54 1.55
C ILE A 157 -4.86 -15.57 2.13
N SER A 158 -4.43 -16.37 3.13
CA SER A 158 -5.28 -17.39 3.76
C SER A 158 -5.99 -16.88 5.01
N GLY A 159 -5.41 -15.93 5.74
CA GLY A 159 -6.01 -15.36 6.96
C GLY A 159 -6.84 -14.10 6.71
N GLY A 160 -6.79 -13.52 5.51
CA GLY A 160 -7.57 -12.36 5.13
C GLY A 160 -9.03 -12.66 4.82
N THR A 161 -9.86 -11.63 4.91
CA THR A 161 -11.26 -11.66 4.50
C THR A 161 -11.41 -11.06 3.11
N LEU A 162 -12.03 -11.79 2.19
CA LEU A 162 -12.40 -11.26 0.88
C LEU A 162 -13.52 -10.21 1.02
N VAL A 163 -13.37 -9.09 0.31
CA VAL A 163 -14.35 -7.99 0.29
C VAL A 163 -14.79 -7.75 -1.14
N GLY A 164 -16.08 -7.55 -1.37
CA GLY A 164 -16.61 -7.19 -2.69
C GLY A 164 -16.63 -8.36 -3.69
N VAL A 165 -17.85 -8.80 -3.99
CA VAL A 165 -18.23 -9.55 -5.19
C VAL A 165 -18.91 -8.55 -6.11
#